data_AF-A0A3E0W5D8-F1
#
_entry.id   AF-A0A3E0W5D8-F1
#
_cell.length_a   1.000
_cell.length_b   1.000
_cell.length_c   1.000
_cell.angle_alpha   90.00
_cell.angle_beta   90.00
_cell.angle_gamma   90.00
#
_symmetry.space_group_name_H-M   'P 1'
#
loop_
_entity.id
_entity.type
_entity.pdbx_description
1 polymer ?
#
loop_
_entity_poly.entity_id
_entity_poly.type
_entity_poly.pdbx_seq_one_letter_code
_entity_poly.pdbx_strand_id
1 'polypeptide(L)'
;MTTHAKLAAAAAAIVAIVLSGFVGPIDAAVAAGQNVKATVFIAADRTTLSDGQDYNGVVGSSTALKTTVEGVSEVFQLSGVASQSGSPYRSVAYQLGMLGKTTGYWLTPTVTYSVTPGGTEGWRAFCNVHKGYPGWAGTTDATQWNCAAEVTQAGLNTKITFKVSQNRFAEASGSIRTSGPVTLKDGTYDGNNLPYLVAGSREVGRDSGADFAVVMREGDKPVEGGDLARVRFSYRILDEGRETSYWVIGWSQTLRAVAWHHGAACFITDQLPGKNNVPLDSLDRQLTTPYQCTIQSEHPVNGDGGTYDTKLLVDKREVTTVDNPATAADLVRKYCSSDNGDCNVNLTDAKKFMKTVGDDRKWQAANDTDKPVWERKVEVETSVQTTHKYATEVTASAEQSFIGQKFAFTVKQSYGFEYQQKTDIKETIPVPVGPREITWVEYQVPMIVADGDVLIFARDQGINYRLPDVHVEMPQPGGQTPTLKCDRLAGWSADAKGASCFPGSSTPKPVPSSN
;
A
#
# COMPACT_ATOMS: atom_id res chain seq x y z
N MET A 1 -17.65 20.07 -45.65
CA MET A 1 -16.64 21.13 -45.88
C MET A 1 -15.81 21.26 -44.61
N THR A 2 -14.82 20.36 -44.48
CA THR A 2 -13.36 20.60 -44.49
C THR A 2 -12.74 20.76 -43.09
N THR A 3 -12.90 19.71 -42.28
CA THR A 3 -12.16 19.43 -41.03
C THR A 3 -10.69 19.05 -41.25
N HIS A 4 -10.27 18.81 -42.49
CA HIS A 4 -8.87 18.48 -42.83
C HIS A 4 -7.97 19.73 -42.95
N ALA A 5 -8.55 20.93 -43.05
CA ALA A 5 -7.76 22.17 -43.17
C ALA A 5 -7.19 22.68 -41.83
N LYS A 6 -7.81 22.33 -40.69
CA LYS A 6 -7.34 22.78 -39.37
C LYS A 6 -6.22 21.90 -38.78
N LEU A 7 -6.18 20.60 -39.11
CA LEU A 7 -5.04 19.75 -38.74
C LEU A 7 -3.78 20.05 -39.57
N ALA A 8 -3.93 20.43 -40.84
CA ALA A 8 -2.80 20.85 -41.67
C ALA A 8 -2.18 22.18 -41.21
N ALA A 9 -2.98 23.11 -40.69
CA ALA A 9 -2.49 24.39 -40.16
C ALA A 9 -1.72 24.25 -38.82
N ALA A 10 -2.12 23.31 -37.96
CA ALA A 10 -1.40 23.03 -36.70
C ALA A 10 -0.09 22.25 -36.94
N ALA A 11 -0.07 21.31 -37.90
CA ALA A 11 1.15 20.63 -38.32
C ALA A 11 2.13 21.60 -39.02
N ALA A 12 1.63 22.54 -39.82
CA ALA A 12 2.46 23.58 -40.44
C ALA A 12 3.02 24.59 -39.42
N ALA A 13 2.31 24.89 -38.33
CA ALA A 13 2.81 25.76 -37.27
C ALA A 13 3.91 25.10 -36.42
N ILE A 14 3.83 23.78 -36.17
CA ILE A 14 4.88 23.04 -35.46
C ILE A 14 6.12 22.84 -36.36
N VAL A 15 5.93 22.61 -37.67
CA VAL A 15 7.04 22.57 -38.65
C VAL A 15 7.67 23.95 -38.87
N ALA A 16 6.90 25.04 -38.77
CA ALA A 16 7.41 26.41 -38.87
C ALA A 16 8.17 26.88 -37.61
N ILE A 17 7.86 26.36 -36.43
CA ILE A 17 8.64 26.63 -35.20
C ILE A 17 9.97 25.86 -35.19
N VAL A 18 10.05 24.73 -35.90
CA VAL A 18 11.31 23.98 -36.10
C VAL A 18 12.22 24.63 -37.16
N LEU A 19 11.70 25.51 -38.02
CA LEU A 19 12.46 26.14 -39.12
C LEU A 19 12.74 27.65 -38.97
N SER A 20 12.19 28.34 -37.97
CA SER A 20 12.32 29.81 -37.84
C SER A 20 13.40 30.30 -36.87
N GLY A 21 14.26 29.41 -36.36
CA GLY A 21 15.36 29.77 -35.43
C GLY A 21 16.61 30.40 -36.06
N PHE A 22 16.70 30.54 -37.38
CA PHE A 22 17.94 30.93 -38.07
C PHE A 22 17.88 32.32 -38.71
N VAL A 23 17.78 33.38 -37.91
CA VAL A 23 18.34 34.69 -38.33
C VAL A 23 18.81 35.49 -37.10
N GLY A 24 19.84 35.00 -36.42
CA GLY A 24 20.73 35.89 -35.68
C GLY A 24 21.60 36.69 -36.67
N PRO A 25 22.10 37.89 -36.31
CA PRO A 25 23.04 38.60 -37.16
C PRO A 25 24.22 37.68 -37.50
N ILE A 26 24.51 37.54 -38.80
CA ILE A 26 25.65 36.78 -39.30
C ILE A 26 26.90 37.55 -38.87
N ASP A 27 27.52 37.14 -37.76
CA ASP A 27 28.85 37.59 -37.39
C ASP A 27 29.82 37.27 -38.54
N ALA A 28 30.78 38.16 -38.77
CA ALA A 28 31.73 38.10 -39.87
C ALA A 28 32.33 36.69 -40.08
N ALA A 29 32.45 36.26 -41.34
CA ALA A 29 33.03 34.99 -41.73
C ALA A 29 34.36 34.73 -41.00
N VAL A 30 34.48 33.56 -40.38
CA VAL A 30 35.63 33.17 -39.57
C VAL A 30 36.72 32.73 -40.53
N ALA A 31 37.75 33.56 -40.73
CA ALA A 31 38.84 33.22 -41.65
C ALA A 31 39.42 31.83 -41.33
N ALA A 32 39.62 31.01 -42.37
CA ALA A 32 40.30 29.72 -42.24
C ALA A 32 41.63 29.90 -41.48
N GLY A 33 41.90 29.03 -40.50
CA GLY A 33 43.06 29.16 -39.61
C GLY A 33 42.77 29.82 -38.25
N GLN A 34 41.56 30.32 -37.99
CA GLN A 34 41.19 30.82 -36.66
C GLN A 34 40.88 29.68 -35.68
N ASN A 35 41.24 29.90 -34.42
CA ASN A 35 40.86 29.01 -33.32
C ASN A 35 39.38 29.19 -32.99
N VAL A 36 38.62 28.11 -33.09
CA VAL A 36 37.20 28.05 -32.72
C VAL A 36 37.04 27.23 -31.45
N LYS A 37 36.01 27.57 -30.66
CA LYS A 37 35.69 26.87 -29.42
C LYS A 37 34.18 26.63 -29.31
N ALA A 38 33.81 25.43 -28.86
CA ALA A 38 32.47 25.09 -28.43
C ALA A 38 32.47 24.62 -26.97
N THR A 39 31.53 25.13 -26.19
CA THR A 39 31.19 24.58 -24.88
C THR A 39 29.91 23.76 -25.02
N VAL A 40 29.99 22.49 -24.66
CA VAL A 40 28.92 21.52 -24.88
C VAL A 40 28.21 21.23 -23.57
N PHE A 41 26.89 21.36 -23.59
CA PHE A 41 25.98 21.06 -22.50
C PHE A 41 25.05 19.92 -22.91
N ILE A 42 24.66 19.11 -21.94
CA ILE A 42 23.53 18.20 -22.09
C ILE A 42 22.48 18.56 -21.03
N ALA A 43 21.25 18.75 -21.51
CA ALA A 43 20.05 18.91 -20.73
C ALA A 43 19.28 17.58 -20.76
N ALA A 44 19.45 16.81 -19.70
CA ALA A 44 18.79 15.54 -19.47
C ALA A 44 17.54 15.77 -18.64
N ASP A 45 16.36 15.69 -19.28
CA ASP A 45 15.09 15.88 -18.59
C ASP A 45 14.57 14.55 -18.01
N ARG A 46 14.54 14.48 -16.67
CA ARG A 46 14.11 13.30 -15.88
C ARG A 46 14.74 11.97 -16.33
N THR A 47 15.88 12.04 -16.98
CA THR A 47 16.74 10.94 -17.42
C THR A 47 18.12 11.19 -16.84
N THR A 48 18.85 10.12 -16.59
CA THR A 48 20.27 10.21 -16.23
C THR A 48 21.11 9.72 -17.40
N LEU A 49 22.33 10.22 -17.50
CA LEU A 49 23.32 9.73 -18.45
C LEU A 49 24.51 9.21 -17.65
N SER A 50 24.95 8.00 -17.95
CA SER A 50 26.12 7.36 -17.34
C SER A 50 27.10 6.85 -18.41
N ASP A 51 28.27 6.41 -17.97
CA ASP A 51 29.26 5.71 -18.81
C ASP A 51 29.65 6.50 -20.07
N GLY A 52 29.72 7.82 -19.91
CA GLY A 52 30.15 8.75 -20.95
C GLY A 52 31.54 8.41 -21.45
N GLN A 53 31.65 8.16 -22.74
CA GLN A 53 32.91 7.79 -23.40
C GLN A 53 33.01 8.38 -24.78
N ASP A 54 34.24 8.56 -25.27
CA ASP A 54 34.47 8.97 -26.66
C ASP A 54 34.04 7.88 -27.63
N TYR A 55 33.33 8.28 -28.68
CA TYR A 55 32.82 7.44 -29.74
C TYR A 55 33.28 8.03 -31.07
N ASN A 56 33.83 7.23 -31.98
CA ASN A 56 34.40 7.71 -33.27
C ASN A 56 35.54 8.77 -33.18
N GLY A 57 36.14 8.94 -31.99
CA GLY A 57 37.37 9.71 -31.80
C GLY A 57 37.18 11.22 -31.59
N VAL A 58 38.31 11.91 -31.40
CA VAL A 58 38.39 13.35 -31.13
C VAL A 58 39.39 13.99 -32.09
N VAL A 59 38.99 15.07 -32.75
CA VAL A 59 39.84 15.93 -33.56
C VAL A 59 39.82 17.34 -32.95
N GLY A 60 40.98 17.87 -32.62
CA GLY A 60 41.14 19.12 -31.87
C GLY A 60 41.57 18.90 -30.41
N SER A 61 41.53 19.96 -29.62
CA SER A 61 41.78 19.92 -28.18
C SER A 61 40.46 19.86 -27.44
N SER A 62 40.33 18.96 -26.47
CA SER A 62 39.10 18.82 -25.69
C SER A 62 39.39 18.62 -24.21
N THR A 63 38.50 19.14 -23.37
CA THR A 63 38.56 18.89 -21.92
C THR A 63 38.22 17.44 -21.61
N ALA A 64 38.52 17.01 -20.38
CA ALA A 64 38.04 15.74 -19.86
C ALA A 64 36.51 15.65 -20.01
N LEU A 65 36.05 14.48 -20.44
CA LEU A 65 34.63 14.21 -20.60
C LEU A 65 33.99 13.99 -19.22
N LYS A 66 32.88 14.69 -18.95
CA LYS A 66 32.04 14.35 -17.82
C LYS A 66 31.32 13.02 -18.11
N THR A 67 31.59 11.98 -17.31
CA THR A 67 31.07 10.63 -17.56
C THR A 67 29.64 10.42 -17.08
N THR A 68 29.14 11.29 -16.20
CA THR A 68 27.76 11.28 -15.70
C THR A 68 27.09 12.64 -15.87
N VAL A 69 25.80 12.66 -16.24
CA VAL A 69 25.04 13.90 -16.39
C VAL A 69 23.67 13.76 -15.73
N GLU A 70 23.35 14.76 -14.92
CA GLU A 70 22.05 14.97 -14.30
C GLU A 70 21.60 16.41 -14.59
N GLY A 71 20.32 16.59 -14.94
CA GLY A 71 19.77 17.89 -15.30
C GLY A 71 20.51 18.56 -16.46
N VAL A 72 20.85 19.84 -16.31
CA VAL A 72 21.63 20.61 -17.30
C VAL A 72 23.07 20.73 -16.82
N SER A 73 24.01 20.11 -17.54
CA SER A 73 25.44 20.16 -17.19
C SER A 73 26.31 20.45 -18.41
N GLU A 74 27.40 21.18 -18.20
CA GLU A 74 28.53 21.18 -19.13
C GLU A 74 29.19 19.80 -19.13
N VAL A 75 29.44 19.23 -20.31
CA VAL A 75 30.00 17.89 -20.47
C VAL A 75 31.43 17.90 -20.98
N PHE A 76 31.76 18.82 -21.89
CA PHE A 76 33.11 19.06 -22.37
C PHE A 76 33.19 20.38 -23.13
N GLN A 77 34.41 20.85 -23.34
CA GLN A 77 34.74 21.90 -24.30
C GLN A 77 35.57 21.31 -25.43
N LEU A 78 35.32 21.76 -26.66
CA LEU A 78 36.06 21.35 -27.85
C LEU A 78 36.61 22.60 -28.53
N SER A 79 37.90 22.62 -28.84
CA SER A 79 38.54 23.70 -29.57
C SER A 79 39.49 23.16 -30.63
N GLY A 80 39.78 24.01 -31.61
CA GLY A 80 40.80 23.73 -32.61
C GLY A 80 40.74 24.72 -33.76
N VAL A 81 41.45 24.42 -34.83
CA VAL A 81 41.61 25.34 -35.96
C VAL A 81 40.54 25.07 -37.00
N ALA A 82 39.79 26.10 -37.39
CA ALA A 82 38.85 26.03 -38.51
C ALA A 82 39.61 25.71 -39.81
N SER A 83 39.40 24.52 -40.37
CA SER A 83 40.07 24.07 -41.59
C SER A 83 39.19 23.13 -42.43
N GLN A 84 39.38 23.16 -43.75
CA GLN A 84 38.65 22.26 -44.67
C GLN A 84 39.08 20.78 -44.55
N SER A 85 40.29 20.51 -44.06
CA SER A 85 40.89 19.17 -44.03
C SER A 85 40.94 18.51 -42.65
N GLY A 86 40.59 19.22 -41.57
CA GLY A 86 40.71 18.72 -40.20
C GLY A 86 39.93 19.56 -39.19
N SER A 87 38.64 19.80 -39.46
CA SER A 87 37.79 20.58 -38.56
C SER A 87 37.61 19.88 -37.20
N PRO A 88 37.53 20.64 -36.09
CA PRO A 88 37.27 20.07 -34.78
C PRO A 88 36.04 19.19 -34.76
N TYR A 89 36.18 17.99 -34.21
CA TYR A 89 35.17 16.95 -34.16
C TYR A 89 35.25 16.20 -32.85
N ARG A 90 34.09 15.93 -32.24
CA ARG A 90 33.99 14.98 -31.13
C ARG A 90 32.62 14.34 -31.15
N SER A 91 32.60 13.01 -31.05
CA SER A 91 31.38 12.28 -30.76
C SER A 91 31.58 11.52 -29.45
N VAL A 92 30.52 11.46 -28.66
CA VAL A 92 30.52 10.76 -27.37
C VAL A 92 29.33 9.83 -27.31
N ALA A 93 29.39 8.82 -26.46
CA ALA A 93 28.29 7.92 -26.19
C ALA A 93 28.00 7.92 -24.69
N TYR A 94 26.73 8.02 -24.33
CA TYR A 94 26.26 7.92 -22.96
C TYR A 94 25.19 6.85 -22.85
N GLN A 95 25.24 6.03 -21.81
CA GLN A 95 24.15 5.13 -21.49
C GLN A 95 23.00 5.93 -20.88
N LEU A 96 21.79 5.73 -21.42
CA LEU A 96 20.59 6.38 -20.91
C LEU A 96 20.05 5.58 -19.72
N GLY A 97 19.85 6.27 -18.61
CA GLY A 97 19.21 5.78 -17.40
C GLY A 97 17.86 6.45 -17.16
N MET A 98 16.89 5.70 -16.65
CA MET A 98 15.59 6.23 -16.25
C MET A 98 15.24 5.70 -14.86
N LEU A 99 14.82 6.61 -13.98
CA LEU A 99 14.51 6.30 -12.58
C LEU A 99 15.62 5.48 -11.90
N GLY A 100 16.89 5.83 -12.19
CA GLY A 100 18.06 5.14 -11.64
C GLY A 100 18.41 3.78 -12.26
N LYS A 101 17.69 3.33 -13.30
CA LYS A 101 17.97 2.07 -14.01
C LYS A 101 18.47 2.32 -15.43
N THR A 102 19.45 1.54 -15.88
CA THR A 102 19.90 1.58 -17.28
C THR A 102 18.80 1.10 -18.22
N THR A 103 18.66 1.75 -19.37
CA THR A 103 17.53 1.51 -20.27
C THR A 103 17.88 0.60 -21.45
N GLY A 104 19.18 0.31 -21.66
CA GLY A 104 19.70 -0.36 -22.85
C GLY A 104 19.80 0.57 -24.07
N TYR A 105 19.45 1.85 -23.92
CA TYR A 105 19.60 2.87 -24.95
C TYR A 105 20.84 3.72 -24.71
N TRP A 106 21.39 4.27 -25.80
CA TRP A 106 22.60 5.08 -25.78
C TRP A 106 22.39 6.37 -26.56
N LEU A 107 22.70 7.50 -25.92
CA LEU A 107 22.73 8.82 -26.54
C LEU A 107 24.10 9.03 -27.22
N THR A 108 24.09 9.52 -28.45
CA THR A 108 25.31 9.91 -29.18
C THR A 108 25.24 11.38 -29.63
N PRO A 109 25.71 12.33 -28.79
CA PRO A 109 25.93 13.69 -29.21
C PRO A 109 27.18 13.76 -30.08
N THR A 110 27.07 14.37 -31.25
CA THR A 110 28.19 14.62 -32.15
C THR A 110 28.29 16.11 -32.42
N VAL A 111 29.47 16.67 -32.21
CA VAL A 111 29.79 18.07 -32.49
C VAL A 111 30.88 18.11 -33.55
N THR A 112 30.66 18.90 -34.59
CA THR A 112 31.66 19.14 -35.63
C THR A 112 31.65 20.60 -36.04
N TYR A 113 32.81 21.18 -36.25
CA TYR A 113 32.90 22.41 -37.02
C TYR A 113 32.88 22.03 -38.52
N SER A 114 32.24 22.83 -39.36
CA SER A 114 32.23 22.62 -40.80
C SER A 114 32.58 23.91 -41.52
N VAL A 115 33.46 23.81 -42.51
CA VAL A 115 33.81 24.90 -43.44
C VAL A 115 33.38 24.45 -44.84
N THR A 116 32.28 25.00 -45.36
CA THR A 116 31.80 24.65 -46.70
C THR A 116 32.41 25.59 -47.73
N PRO A 117 32.97 25.09 -48.86
CA PRO A 117 33.38 25.95 -49.96
C PRO A 117 32.19 26.83 -50.41
N GLY A 118 32.30 28.15 -50.29
CA GLY A 118 31.24 29.09 -50.67
C GLY A 118 30.43 29.72 -49.53
N GLY A 119 30.80 29.51 -48.26
CA GLY A 119 30.49 30.50 -47.21
C GLY A 119 29.56 30.09 -46.07
N THR A 120 29.27 28.79 -45.88
CA THR A 120 28.62 28.33 -44.63
C THR A 120 29.66 27.69 -43.73
N GLU A 121 30.08 28.46 -42.73
CA GLU A 121 31.01 28.06 -41.67
C GLU A 121 30.28 28.04 -40.34
N GLY A 122 30.57 27.04 -39.51
CA GLY A 122 30.02 27.00 -38.17
C GLY A 122 30.00 25.62 -37.54
N TRP A 123 29.66 25.62 -36.27
CA TRP A 123 29.40 24.40 -35.51
C TRP A 123 28.08 23.77 -35.95
N ARG A 124 28.14 22.47 -36.20
CA ARG A 124 27.00 21.58 -36.38
C ARG A 124 26.95 20.61 -35.22
N ALA A 125 25.74 20.26 -34.81
CA ALA A 125 25.51 19.33 -33.73
C ALA A 125 24.45 18.31 -34.18
N PHE A 126 24.72 17.03 -33.93
CA PHE A 126 23.82 15.93 -34.27
C PHE A 126 23.53 15.12 -33.01
N CYS A 127 22.27 14.76 -32.81
CA CYS A 127 21.78 14.10 -31.61
C CYS A 127 21.03 12.85 -32.06
N ASN A 128 21.60 11.67 -31.79
CA ASN A 128 20.93 10.39 -32.06
C ASN A 128 20.82 9.57 -30.78
N VAL A 129 19.80 8.72 -30.72
CA VAL A 129 19.66 7.73 -29.67
C VAL A 129 19.56 6.35 -30.32
N HIS A 130 20.30 5.40 -29.79
CA HIS A 130 20.35 4.04 -30.31
C HIS A 130 19.88 3.04 -29.27
N LYS A 131 19.31 1.92 -29.72
CA LYS A 131 19.08 0.72 -28.92
C LYS A 131 20.33 -0.16 -29.02
N GLY A 132 21.04 -0.34 -27.91
CA GLY A 132 22.38 -0.95 -27.90
C GLY A 132 23.50 0.08 -28.05
N TYR A 133 24.73 -0.34 -27.74
CA TYR A 133 25.90 0.54 -27.81
C TYR A 133 26.18 0.95 -29.26
N PRO A 134 26.45 2.24 -29.54
CA PRO A 134 26.66 2.71 -30.90
C PRO A 134 27.88 2.04 -31.55
N GLY A 135 27.73 1.57 -32.79
CA GLY A 135 28.79 0.88 -33.54
C GLY A 135 28.89 -0.64 -33.31
N TRP A 136 28.08 -1.22 -32.41
CA TRP A 136 27.97 -2.68 -32.27
C TRP A 136 26.99 -3.29 -33.28
N ALA A 137 27.19 -4.57 -33.61
CA ALA A 137 26.29 -5.31 -34.48
C ALA A 137 24.90 -5.44 -33.83
N GLY A 138 23.84 -5.09 -34.58
CA GLY A 138 22.46 -5.14 -34.10
C GLY A 138 21.95 -3.86 -33.44
N THR A 139 22.77 -2.80 -33.38
CA THR A 139 22.34 -1.48 -32.92
C THR A 139 21.42 -0.81 -33.94
N THR A 140 20.31 -0.26 -33.47
CA THR A 140 19.30 0.44 -34.30
C THR A 140 18.95 1.80 -33.70
N ASP A 141 18.50 2.74 -34.53
CA ASP A 141 17.97 4.01 -34.03
C ASP A 141 16.72 3.80 -33.16
N ALA A 142 16.62 4.58 -32.09
CA ALA A 142 15.55 4.49 -31.11
C ALA A 142 14.56 5.63 -31.31
N THR A 143 13.29 5.29 -31.50
CA THR A 143 12.19 6.25 -31.60
C THR A 143 11.56 6.59 -30.24
N GLN A 144 11.93 5.86 -29.19
CA GLN A 144 11.41 6.04 -27.83
C GLN A 144 12.01 7.25 -27.10
N TRP A 145 12.92 7.98 -27.75
CA TRP A 145 13.63 9.12 -27.18
C TRP A 145 13.62 10.30 -28.13
N ASN A 146 13.40 11.48 -27.57
CA ASN A 146 13.58 12.75 -28.25
C ASN A 146 15.01 13.24 -28.01
N CYS A 147 15.69 13.59 -29.09
CA CYS A 147 17.06 14.09 -29.07
C CYS A 147 17.12 15.31 -29.99
N ALA A 148 17.47 16.46 -29.44
CA ALA A 148 17.64 17.67 -30.21
C ALA A 148 18.97 18.34 -29.84
N ALA A 149 19.58 19.01 -30.81
CA ALA A 149 20.75 19.83 -30.59
C ALA A 149 20.42 21.28 -30.89
N GLU A 150 20.75 22.17 -29.95
CA GLU A 150 20.62 23.61 -30.09
C GLU A 150 22.01 24.23 -30.13
N VAL A 151 22.28 25.02 -31.17
CA VAL A 151 23.54 25.73 -31.33
C VAL A 151 23.27 27.22 -31.16
N THR A 152 23.73 27.79 -30.04
CA THR A 152 23.65 29.23 -29.77
C THR A 152 25.02 29.85 -30.04
N GLN A 153 25.14 30.61 -31.12
CA GLN A 153 26.38 31.28 -31.50
C GLN A 153 26.55 32.62 -30.77
N ALA A 154 27.76 32.85 -30.25
CA ALA A 154 28.25 34.15 -29.81
C ALA A 154 29.70 34.30 -30.30
N GLY A 155 29.88 34.64 -31.59
CA GLY A 155 31.19 34.69 -32.24
C GLY A 155 31.96 33.36 -32.22
N LEU A 156 33.28 33.43 -31.98
CA LEU A 156 34.19 32.27 -31.96
C LEU A 156 33.97 31.26 -30.81
N ASN A 157 33.14 31.63 -29.83
CA ASN A 157 32.76 30.80 -28.70
C ASN A 157 31.29 30.41 -28.83
N THR A 158 31.03 29.17 -29.21
CA THR A 158 29.67 28.67 -29.39
C THR A 158 29.22 27.84 -28.20
N LYS A 159 27.96 27.99 -27.79
CA LYS A 159 27.33 27.10 -26.83
C LYS A 159 26.47 26.09 -27.58
N ILE A 160 26.68 24.80 -27.33
CA ILE A 160 25.89 23.72 -27.91
C ILE A 160 25.16 23.01 -26.77
N THR A 161 23.85 22.91 -26.84
CA THR A 161 23.05 22.21 -25.84
C THR A 161 22.31 21.05 -26.49
N PHE A 162 22.64 19.83 -26.10
CA PHE A 162 21.85 18.65 -26.45
C PHE A 162 20.72 18.48 -25.45
N LYS A 163 19.48 18.46 -25.92
CA LYS A 163 18.30 18.17 -25.11
C LYS A 163 17.90 16.73 -25.37
N VAL A 164 17.90 15.92 -24.33
CA VAL A 164 17.45 14.53 -24.38
C VAL A 164 16.32 14.33 -23.39
N SER A 165 15.23 13.76 -23.88
CA SER A 165 14.09 13.35 -23.07
C SER A 165 13.50 12.08 -23.63
N GLN A 166 12.85 11.28 -22.79
CA GLN A 166 12.15 10.12 -23.28
C GLN A 166 10.82 10.53 -23.91
N ASN A 167 10.37 9.80 -24.93
CA ASN A 167 9.03 9.92 -25.46
C ASN A 167 8.03 9.22 -24.52
N ARG A 168 7.73 9.91 -23.41
CA ARG A 168 6.88 9.42 -22.32
C ARG A 168 5.43 9.51 -22.75
N PHE A 169 4.76 8.37 -22.68
CA PHE A 169 3.37 8.25 -23.10
C PHE A 169 2.40 8.31 -21.91
N ALA A 170 2.85 7.95 -20.71
CA ALA A 170 2.22 8.27 -19.42
C ALA A 170 3.23 7.99 -18.30
N GLU A 171 3.22 8.78 -17.23
CA GLU A 171 4.01 8.53 -16.01
C GLU A 171 3.15 8.73 -14.77
N ALA A 172 3.30 7.83 -13.80
CA ALA A 172 2.71 7.95 -12.48
C ALA A 172 3.79 7.71 -11.42
N SER A 173 3.96 8.68 -10.53
CA SER A 173 4.86 8.60 -9.38
C SER A 173 4.13 8.95 -8.09
N GLY A 174 4.81 8.67 -6.99
CA GLY A 174 4.40 9.19 -5.71
C GLY A 174 5.32 8.78 -4.59
N SER A 175 4.92 9.18 -3.39
CA SER A 175 5.58 8.78 -2.15
C SER A 175 4.55 8.33 -1.12
N ILE A 176 4.90 7.29 -0.37
CA ILE A 176 4.17 6.89 0.83
C ILE A 176 4.99 7.32 2.05
N ARG A 177 4.35 8.01 2.98
CA ARG A 177 4.97 8.54 4.20
C ARG A 177 4.25 7.98 5.42
N THR A 178 4.95 7.90 6.53
CA THR A 178 4.40 7.54 7.84
C THR A 178 4.52 8.73 8.79
N SER A 179 3.69 8.77 9.83
CA SER A 179 3.78 9.74 10.92
C SER A 179 3.45 9.10 12.27
N GLY A 180 4.12 9.57 13.32
CA GLY A 180 3.85 9.18 14.70
C GLY A 180 4.26 7.73 14.99
N PRO A 181 3.44 6.90 15.64
CA PRO A 181 3.86 5.56 16.03
C PRO A 181 3.85 4.55 14.87
N VAL A 182 3.31 4.92 13.70
CA VAL A 182 3.07 4.05 12.55
C VAL A 182 4.37 3.75 11.79
N THR A 183 4.58 2.48 11.45
CA THR A 183 5.58 2.02 10.48
C THR A 183 4.93 1.02 9.52
N LEU A 184 5.55 0.78 8.36
CA LEU A 184 5.04 -0.12 7.33
C LEU A 184 6.04 -1.23 7.03
N LYS A 185 5.56 -2.46 6.82
CA LYS A 185 6.37 -3.59 6.34
C LYS A 185 5.66 -4.36 5.24
N ASP A 186 6.33 -5.39 4.71
CA ASP A 186 5.79 -6.30 3.71
C ASP A 186 5.29 -5.56 2.45
N GLY A 187 5.97 -4.46 2.11
CA GLY A 187 5.65 -3.65 0.94
C GLY A 187 5.70 -4.46 -0.34
N THR A 188 4.61 -4.41 -1.10
CA THR A 188 4.54 -4.94 -2.47
C THR A 188 4.12 -3.85 -3.43
N TYR A 189 4.58 -3.97 -4.67
CA TYR A 189 4.34 -2.99 -5.73
C TYR A 189 3.99 -3.71 -7.03
N ASP A 190 2.93 -3.24 -7.69
CA ASP A 190 2.52 -3.69 -9.01
C ASP A 190 2.47 -2.50 -9.97
N GLY A 191 3.28 -2.57 -11.02
CA GLY A 191 3.39 -1.57 -12.08
C GLY A 191 2.66 -1.97 -13.36
N ASN A 192 1.65 -2.84 -13.29
CA ASN A 192 0.89 -3.29 -14.46
C ASN A 192 1.77 -3.95 -15.54
N ASN A 193 2.83 -4.65 -15.13
CA ASN A 193 3.84 -5.26 -16.03
C ASN A 193 4.57 -4.27 -16.97
N LEU A 194 4.56 -2.96 -16.66
CA LEU A 194 5.34 -2.00 -17.42
C LEU A 194 6.86 -2.21 -17.19
N PRO A 195 7.69 -2.03 -18.23
CA PRO A 195 9.12 -2.37 -18.15
C PRO A 195 9.92 -1.48 -17.19
N TYR A 196 9.42 -0.27 -16.90
CA TYR A 196 10.08 0.66 -16.00
C TYR A 196 9.22 0.96 -14.78
N LEU A 197 9.41 0.12 -13.76
CA LEU A 197 8.89 0.30 -12.42
C LEU A 197 10.05 0.54 -11.45
N VAL A 198 9.94 1.60 -10.66
CA VAL A 198 10.64 1.76 -9.39
C VAL A 198 9.63 1.47 -8.29
N ALA A 199 9.77 0.29 -7.70
CA ALA A 199 9.11 -0.05 -6.46
C ALA A 199 9.75 0.75 -5.33
N GLY A 200 8.94 1.21 -4.39
CA GLY A 200 9.46 1.78 -3.15
C GLY A 200 10.03 0.71 -2.22
N SER A 201 10.43 1.13 -1.03
CA SER A 201 10.99 0.24 -0.01
C SER A 201 9.97 -0.80 0.45
N ARG A 202 10.42 -2.01 0.78
CA ARG A 202 9.56 -3.03 1.43
C ARG A 202 9.17 -2.64 2.85
N GLU A 203 9.92 -1.73 3.45
CA GLU A 203 9.70 -1.23 4.81
C GLU A 203 9.79 0.29 4.84
N VAL A 204 8.88 0.93 5.56
CA VAL A 204 8.90 2.38 5.80
C VAL A 204 8.95 2.59 7.31
N GLY A 205 10.07 3.15 7.78
CA GLY A 205 10.29 3.43 9.19
C GLY A 205 9.36 4.53 9.72
N ARG A 206 9.52 4.87 11.01
CA ARG A 206 8.77 5.94 11.66
C ARG A 206 9.17 7.30 11.05
N ASP A 207 8.18 8.17 10.85
CA ASP A 207 8.35 9.54 10.32
C ASP A 207 9.21 9.56 9.04
N SER A 208 9.02 8.56 8.18
CA SER A 208 9.85 8.29 7.01
C SER A 208 8.99 8.15 5.76
N GLY A 209 9.60 7.82 4.62
CA GLY A 209 8.86 7.52 3.41
C GLY A 209 9.63 6.71 2.38
N ALA A 210 8.88 6.24 1.39
CA ALA A 210 9.40 5.56 0.23
C ALA A 210 8.76 6.16 -1.04
N ASP A 211 9.59 6.41 -2.03
CA ASP A 211 9.17 6.93 -3.33
C ASP A 211 9.00 5.76 -4.32
N PHE A 212 8.05 5.89 -5.23
CA PHE A 212 7.75 4.90 -6.27
C PHE A 212 7.39 5.61 -7.58
N ALA A 213 7.62 4.95 -8.70
CA ALA A 213 7.30 5.50 -10.02
C ALA A 213 7.16 4.41 -11.08
N VAL A 214 6.33 4.68 -12.09
CA VAL A 214 6.22 3.86 -13.29
C VAL A 214 6.06 4.72 -14.52
N VAL A 215 6.67 4.28 -15.61
CA VAL A 215 6.61 4.97 -16.90
C VAL A 215 6.12 4.03 -17.98
N MET A 216 5.13 4.49 -18.73
CA MET A 216 4.72 3.93 -20.01
C MET A 216 5.32 4.77 -21.14
N ARG A 217 5.99 4.12 -22.08
CA ARG A 217 6.64 4.77 -23.23
C ARG A 217 5.79 4.62 -24.48
N GLU A 218 6.09 5.44 -25.48
CA GLU A 218 5.52 5.22 -26.80
C GLU A 218 5.98 3.85 -27.36
N GLY A 219 5.01 3.04 -27.81
CA GLY A 219 5.24 1.70 -28.33
C GLY A 219 5.27 0.58 -27.29
N ASP A 220 5.18 0.88 -26.00
CA ASP A 220 4.89 -0.14 -24.99
C ASP A 220 3.47 -0.69 -25.20
N LYS A 221 3.25 -1.96 -24.87
CA LYS A 221 1.91 -2.57 -25.02
C LYS A 221 0.94 -1.93 -24.02
N PRO A 222 -0.24 -1.47 -24.47
CA PRO A 222 -1.28 -0.97 -23.57
C PRO A 222 -1.66 -2.01 -22.52
N VAL A 223 -2.02 -1.56 -21.32
CA VAL A 223 -2.39 -2.40 -20.19
C VAL A 223 -3.80 -2.02 -19.72
N GLU A 224 -4.61 -3.00 -19.30
CA GLU A 224 -5.97 -2.76 -18.79
C GLU A 224 -6.87 -1.94 -19.76
N GLY A 225 -6.68 -2.11 -21.08
CA GLY A 225 -7.53 -1.50 -22.10
C GLY A 225 -7.18 -0.06 -22.50
N GLY A 226 -6.03 0.47 -22.05
CA GLY A 226 -5.58 1.80 -22.45
C GLY A 226 -4.12 2.09 -22.15
N ASP A 227 -3.73 3.34 -22.44
CA ASP A 227 -2.38 3.84 -22.24
C ASP A 227 -2.21 4.34 -20.79
N LEU A 228 -2.06 3.38 -19.89
CA LEU A 228 -2.10 3.55 -18.44
C LEU A 228 -0.74 3.32 -17.79
N ALA A 229 -0.22 4.35 -17.12
CA ALA A 229 0.83 4.20 -16.11
C ALA A 229 0.16 4.18 -14.73
N ARG A 230 0.26 3.05 -14.01
CA ARG A 230 -0.26 2.92 -12.64
C ARG A 230 0.70 2.13 -11.77
N VAL A 231 1.00 2.64 -10.58
CA VAL A 231 1.65 1.89 -9.51
C VAL A 231 0.64 1.64 -8.41
N ARG A 232 0.37 0.38 -8.12
CA ARG A 232 -0.37 -0.05 -6.93
C ARG A 232 0.60 -0.55 -5.88
N PHE A 233 0.30 -0.33 -4.61
CA PHE A 233 1.07 -0.89 -3.51
C PHE A 233 0.19 -1.38 -2.38
N SER A 234 0.77 -2.25 -1.55
CA SER A 234 0.19 -2.67 -0.27
C SER A 234 1.26 -2.73 0.81
N TYR A 235 0.94 -2.36 2.04
CA TYR A 235 1.79 -2.58 3.20
C TYR A 235 1.00 -3.08 4.41
N ARG A 236 1.66 -3.87 5.25
CA ARG A 236 1.18 -4.21 6.60
C ARG A 236 1.52 -3.06 7.55
N ILE A 237 0.55 -2.63 8.34
CA ILE A 237 0.74 -1.56 9.33
C ILE A 237 1.29 -2.17 10.62
N LEU A 238 2.34 -1.56 11.18
CA LEU A 238 2.78 -1.80 12.54
C LEU A 238 2.56 -0.54 13.37
N ASP A 239 2.12 -0.75 14.61
CA ASP A 239 1.95 0.29 15.62
C ASP A 239 2.94 0.03 16.75
N GLU A 240 3.87 0.97 16.96
CA GLU A 240 4.97 0.82 17.91
C GLU A 240 5.81 -0.47 17.69
N GLY A 241 5.94 -0.87 16.43
CA GLY A 241 6.69 -2.08 16.02
C GLY A 241 5.92 -3.39 16.17
N ARG A 242 4.65 -3.38 16.59
CA ARG A 242 3.79 -4.57 16.65
C ARG A 242 2.93 -4.67 15.42
N GLU A 243 2.82 -5.87 14.84
CA GLU A 243 1.96 -6.10 13.69
C GLU A 243 0.48 -5.94 14.05
N THR A 244 -0.22 -5.10 13.29
CA THR A 244 -1.68 -4.91 13.43
C THR A 244 -2.41 -5.81 12.45
N SER A 245 -3.73 -6.00 12.54
CA SER A 245 -4.50 -6.71 11.50
C SER A 245 -4.68 -5.93 10.18
N TYR A 246 -4.27 -4.66 10.14
CA TYR A 246 -4.59 -3.76 9.04
C TYR A 246 -3.49 -3.66 7.99
N TRP A 247 -3.93 -3.38 6.77
CA TRP A 247 -3.12 -3.10 5.61
C TRP A 247 -3.47 -1.73 5.05
N VAL A 248 -2.48 -1.03 4.51
CA VAL A 248 -2.70 0.14 3.67
C VAL A 248 -2.56 -0.26 2.22
N ILE A 249 -3.53 0.16 1.41
CA ILE A 249 -3.53 0.02 -0.05
C ILE A 249 -3.52 1.42 -0.64
N GLY A 250 -2.73 1.63 -1.67
CA GLY A 250 -2.79 2.87 -2.43
C GLY A 250 -2.27 2.72 -3.85
N TRP A 251 -2.50 3.75 -4.63
CA TRP A 251 -2.00 3.84 -5.99
C TRP A 251 -1.91 5.27 -6.49
N SER A 252 -1.07 5.46 -7.50
CA SER A 252 -0.99 6.66 -8.34
C SER A 252 -1.14 6.23 -9.80
N GLN A 253 -1.88 7.01 -10.59
CA GLN A 253 -2.10 6.69 -11.99
C GLN A 253 -2.16 7.91 -12.92
N THR A 254 -1.76 7.66 -14.17
CA THR A 254 -2.00 8.52 -15.32
C THR A 254 -2.49 7.67 -16.47
N LEU A 255 -3.65 8.02 -17.02
CA LEU A 255 -4.23 7.43 -18.22
C LEU A 255 -4.22 8.46 -19.34
N ARG A 256 -3.63 8.09 -20.48
CA ARG A 256 -3.75 8.87 -21.70
C ARG A 256 -4.99 8.44 -22.49
N ALA A 257 -5.91 9.37 -22.68
CA ALA A 257 -7.06 9.23 -23.57
C ALA A 257 -7.14 10.46 -24.50
N VAL A 258 -8.35 10.93 -24.85
CA VAL A 258 -8.54 12.23 -25.55
C VAL A 258 -7.98 13.39 -24.72
N ALA A 259 -8.05 13.26 -23.40
CA ALA A 259 -7.36 14.10 -22.42
C ALA A 259 -6.64 13.20 -21.41
N TRP A 260 -5.74 13.79 -20.62
CA TRP A 260 -5.10 13.11 -19.52
C TRP A 260 -6.06 12.94 -18.36
N HIS A 261 -6.16 11.72 -17.85
CA HIS A 261 -6.94 11.40 -16.66
C HIS A 261 -5.98 10.94 -15.57
N HIS A 262 -6.03 11.65 -14.45
CA HIS A 262 -5.21 11.36 -13.29
C HIS A 262 -6.06 10.77 -12.17
N GLY A 263 -5.40 10.06 -11.25
CA GLY A 263 -6.02 9.70 -10.00
C GLY A 263 -5.01 9.17 -9.00
N ALA A 264 -5.43 9.21 -7.75
CA ALA A 264 -4.78 8.52 -6.66
C ALA A 264 -5.84 7.84 -5.79
N ALA A 265 -5.42 6.82 -5.04
CA ALA A 265 -6.17 6.37 -3.89
C ALA A 265 -5.22 6.00 -2.75
N CYS A 266 -5.72 6.14 -1.53
CA CYS A 266 -5.13 5.50 -0.38
C CYS A 266 -6.23 5.16 0.63
N PHE A 267 -6.21 3.94 1.14
CA PHE A 267 -7.21 3.46 2.10
C PHE A 267 -6.67 2.31 2.96
N ILE A 268 -7.37 2.03 4.05
CA ILE A 268 -7.04 0.96 4.99
C ILE A 268 -8.01 -0.21 4.78
N THR A 269 -7.52 -1.43 4.92
CA THR A 269 -8.33 -2.66 4.88
C THR A 269 -7.83 -3.65 5.93
N ASP A 270 -8.69 -4.53 6.42
CA ASP A 270 -8.32 -5.69 7.26
C ASP A 270 -8.17 -6.98 6.42
N GLN A 271 -8.52 -6.92 5.13
CA GLN A 271 -8.39 -8.02 4.19
C GLN A 271 -6.92 -8.21 3.81
N LEU A 272 -6.46 -9.46 3.82
CA LEU A 272 -5.10 -9.81 3.40
C LEU A 272 -4.94 -9.56 1.88
N PRO A 273 -4.03 -8.68 1.45
CA PRO A 273 -3.80 -8.40 0.03
C PRO A 273 -3.39 -9.66 -0.73
N GLY A 274 -3.93 -9.84 -1.95
CA GLY A 274 -3.63 -10.99 -2.80
C GLY A 274 -4.32 -12.30 -2.42
N LYS A 275 -5.07 -12.36 -1.32
CA LYS A 275 -5.87 -13.55 -0.98
C LYS A 275 -6.98 -13.74 -2.02
N ASN A 276 -7.16 -14.98 -2.48
CA ASN A 276 -8.18 -15.38 -3.46
C ASN A 276 -8.11 -14.62 -4.81
N ASN A 277 -6.96 -14.02 -5.16
CA ASN A 277 -6.80 -13.19 -6.36
C ASN A 277 -7.78 -12.00 -6.44
N VAL A 278 -8.23 -11.48 -5.29
CA VAL A 278 -9.04 -10.26 -5.28
C VAL A 278 -8.14 -9.06 -5.65
N PRO A 279 -8.50 -8.26 -6.67
CA PRO A 279 -7.75 -7.07 -7.04
C PRO A 279 -7.64 -6.07 -5.88
N LEU A 280 -6.48 -5.42 -5.73
CA LEU A 280 -6.23 -4.50 -4.62
C LEU A 280 -7.23 -3.34 -4.55
N ASP A 281 -7.72 -2.86 -5.69
CA ASP A 281 -8.70 -1.78 -5.81
C ASP A 281 -10.13 -2.20 -5.45
N SER A 282 -10.39 -3.51 -5.36
CA SER A 282 -11.68 -4.09 -5.00
C SER A 282 -11.78 -4.49 -3.53
N LEU A 283 -10.72 -4.31 -2.74
CA LEU A 283 -10.72 -4.61 -1.31
C LEU A 283 -11.62 -3.64 -0.54
N ASP A 284 -12.29 -4.16 0.48
CA ASP A 284 -13.21 -3.37 1.29
C ASP A 284 -12.44 -2.31 2.08
N ARG A 285 -12.93 -1.07 1.99
CA ARG A 285 -12.35 0.07 2.68
C ARG A 285 -12.84 0.08 4.12
N GLN A 286 -11.92 -0.12 5.06
CA GLN A 286 -12.23 -0.03 6.47
C GLN A 286 -12.29 1.44 6.88
N LEU A 287 -13.51 1.92 7.17
CA LEU A 287 -13.73 3.28 7.67
C LEU A 287 -13.54 3.37 9.19
N THR A 288 -13.67 2.25 9.90
CA THR A 288 -13.56 2.13 11.36
C THR A 288 -12.26 1.42 11.72
N THR A 289 -11.18 2.16 11.72
CA THR A 289 -9.82 1.68 12.01
C THR A 289 -9.07 2.78 12.77
N PRO A 290 -8.12 2.44 13.66
CA PRO A 290 -7.31 3.46 14.32
C PRO A 290 -6.31 4.12 13.37
N TYR A 291 -6.21 3.67 12.12
CA TYR A 291 -5.31 4.23 11.11
C TYR A 291 -6.09 4.94 10.01
N GLN A 292 -5.43 5.84 9.32
CA GLN A 292 -5.96 6.40 8.09
C GLN A 292 -4.84 6.46 7.05
N CYS A 293 -5.25 6.53 5.80
CA CYS A 293 -4.35 6.95 4.75
C CYS A 293 -4.96 8.12 4.00
N THR A 294 -4.19 9.18 3.84
CA THR A 294 -4.64 10.44 3.22
C THR A 294 -3.78 10.77 2.01
N ILE A 295 -4.40 11.38 1.00
CA ILE A 295 -3.69 11.97 -0.14
C ILE A 295 -3.36 13.42 0.26
N GLN A 296 -2.11 13.68 0.62
CA GLN A 296 -1.66 15.02 1.03
C GLN A 296 -1.55 15.98 -0.15
N SER A 297 -1.14 15.48 -1.31
CA SER A 297 -1.06 16.26 -2.54
C SER A 297 -1.13 15.35 -3.75
N GLU A 298 -1.73 15.83 -4.82
CA GLU A 298 -1.76 15.16 -6.10
C GLU A 298 -1.78 16.21 -7.21
N HIS A 299 -0.86 16.11 -8.18
CA HIS A 299 -0.72 17.15 -9.21
C HIS A 299 0.04 16.63 -10.44
N PRO A 300 -0.24 17.20 -11.62
CA PRO A 300 0.64 17.09 -12.77
C PRO A 300 2.01 17.74 -12.46
N VAL A 301 3.10 17.10 -12.88
CA VAL A 301 4.45 17.61 -12.61
C VAL A 301 4.79 18.73 -13.58
N ASN A 302 5.09 19.93 -13.07
CA ASN A 302 5.47 21.12 -13.87
C ASN A 302 4.47 21.48 -15.00
N GLY A 303 3.19 21.15 -14.83
CA GLY A 303 2.15 21.38 -15.85
C GLY A 303 2.16 20.37 -17.01
N ASP A 304 3.03 19.36 -16.98
CA ASP A 304 2.99 18.23 -17.90
C ASP A 304 1.85 17.29 -17.53
N GLY A 305 0.77 17.32 -18.31
CA GLY A 305 -0.36 16.40 -18.16
C GLY A 305 0.00 14.94 -18.40
N GLY A 306 1.17 14.63 -18.97
CA GLY A 306 1.64 13.26 -19.14
C GLY A 306 2.25 12.65 -17.88
N THR A 307 2.48 13.45 -16.85
CA THR A 307 3.17 13.00 -15.63
C THR A 307 2.43 13.42 -14.38
N TYR A 308 2.13 12.47 -13.51
CA TYR A 308 1.37 12.71 -12.28
C TYR A 308 2.13 12.25 -11.04
N ASP A 309 2.16 13.09 -10.01
CA ASP A 309 2.82 12.80 -8.73
C ASP A 309 1.83 12.89 -7.57
N THR A 310 1.99 11.99 -6.60
CA THR A 310 1.10 11.86 -5.44
C THR A 310 1.90 11.75 -4.14
N LYS A 311 1.40 12.34 -3.06
CA LYS A 311 1.96 12.16 -1.72
C LYS A 311 0.90 11.58 -0.82
N LEU A 312 1.20 10.41 -0.26
CA LEU A 312 0.29 9.64 0.55
C LEU A 312 0.87 9.57 1.97
N LEU A 313 0.03 9.78 2.98
CA LEU A 313 0.43 9.71 4.38
C LEU A 313 -0.40 8.65 5.10
N VAL A 314 0.28 7.74 5.79
CA VAL A 314 -0.31 6.79 6.73
C VAL A 314 0.01 7.23 8.14
N ASP A 315 -1.03 7.43 8.95
CA ASP A 315 -0.88 7.81 10.34
C ASP A 315 -2.01 7.21 11.18
N LYS A 316 -1.89 7.43 12.49
CA LYS A 316 -2.93 7.07 13.45
C LYS A 316 -4.00 8.17 13.44
N ARG A 317 -5.27 7.79 13.36
CA ARG A 317 -6.38 8.73 13.44
C ARG A 317 -6.36 9.44 14.78
N GLU A 318 -6.72 10.71 14.73
CA GLU A 318 -7.15 11.41 15.92
C GLU A 318 -8.47 10.80 16.40
N VAL A 319 -8.50 10.38 17.66
CA VAL A 319 -9.67 9.76 18.29
C VAL A 319 -10.04 10.53 19.54
N THR A 320 -11.34 10.75 19.72
CA THR A 320 -11.88 11.32 20.96
C THR A 320 -12.16 10.18 21.92
N THR A 321 -11.38 10.09 23.00
CA THR A 321 -11.65 9.13 24.08
C THR A 321 -12.93 9.54 24.79
N VAL A 322 -13.85 8.58 24.95
CA VAL A 322 -15.12 8.78 25.64
C VAL A 322 -15.02 8.18 27.04
N ASP A 323 -14.77 9.04 28.02
CA ASP A 323 -14.64 8.61 29.42
C ASP A 323 -16.01 8.55 30.14
N ASN A 324 -17.05 9.20 29.58
CA ASN A 324 -18.39 9.20 30.16
C ASN A 324 -19.18 7.96 29.70
N PRO A 325 -19.58 7.06 30.63
CA PRO A 325 -20.30 5.84 30.28
C PRO A 325 -21.67 6.07 29.63
N ALA A 326 -22.38 7.14 29.98
CA ALA A 326 -23.67 7.46 29.37
C ALA A 326 -23.51 7.86 27.90
N THR A 327 -22.51 8.69 27.61
CA THR A 327 -22.15 9.06 26.24
C THR A 327 -21.66 7.85 25.44
N ALA A 328 -20.86 6.97 26.06
CA ALA A 328 -20.42 5.73 25.44
C ALA A 328 -21.62 4.83 25.05
N ALA A 329 -22.58 4.63 25.95
CA ALA A 329 -23.78 3.84 25.69
C ALA A 329 -24.65 4.44 24.57
N ASP A 330 -24.82 5.76 24.54
CA ASP A 330 -25.58 6.44 23.49
C ASP A 330 -24.90 6.31 22.12
N LEU A 331 -23.57 6.46 22.07
CA LEU A 331 -22.79 6.26 20.84
C LEU A 331 -22.89 4.81 20.34
N VAL A 332 -22.72 3.81 21.22
CA VAL A 332 -22.85 2.40 20.86
C VAL A 332 -24.25 2.10 20.34
N ARG A 333 -25.30 2.53 21.03
CA ARG A 333 -26.69 2.33 20.59
C ARG A 333 -26.96 2.98 19.24
N LYS A 334 -26.38 4.16 18.98
CA LYS A 334 -26.64 4.94 17.77
C LYS A 334 -25.89 4.40 16.55
N TYR A 335 -24.65 3.93 16.71
CA TYR A 335 -23.78 3.58 15.57
C TYR A 335 -23.42 2.08 15.49
N CYS A 336 -23.47 1.33 16.59
CA CYS A 336 -23.09 -0.09 16.63
C CYS A 336 -24.30 -1.04 16.49
N SER A 337 -25.04 -0.94 15.39
CA SER A 337 -26.07 -1.92 15.03
C SER A 337 -25.47 -3.10 14.24
N SER A 338 -26.18 -4.24 14.18
CA SER A 338 -25.72 -5.46 13.50
C SER A 338 -25.37 -5.27 12.01
N ASP A 339 -25.89 -4.20 11.39
CA ASP A 339 -25.84 -3.99 9.94
C ASP A 339 -24.94 -2.81 9.55
N ASN A 340 -24.49 -2.00 10.52
CA ASN A 340 -23.66 -0.82 10.27
C ASN A 340 -22.20 -1.12 10.62
N GLY A 341 -21.33 -1.20 9.61
CA GLY A 341 -19.86 -1.29 9.77
C GLY A 341 -19.21 -0.03 10.41
N ASP A 342 -20.00 0.79 11.11
CA ASP A 342 -19.62 2.04 11.77
C ASP A 342 -19.03 1.80 13.18
N CYS A 343 -18.93 0.54 13.61
CA CYS A 343 -18.16 0.15 14.79
C CYS A 343 -17.16 -0.96 14.49
N ASN A 344 -15.98 -0.86 15.09
CA ASN A 344 -14.97 -1.91 15.06
C ASN A 344 -14.39 -2.11 16.46
N VAL A 345 -14.11 -3.37 16.81
CA VAL A 345 -13.54 -3.72 18.11
C VAL A 345 -12.05 -3.99 17.91
N ASN A 346 -11.23 -3.12 18.47
CA ASN A 346 -9.79 -3.30 18.50
C ASN A 346 -9.41 -4.11 19.75
N LEU A 347 -9.44 -5.43 19.63
CA LEU A 347 -9.13 -6.36 20.71
C LEU A 347 -7.63 -6.58 20.81
N THR A 348 -7.02 -6.15 21.92
CA THR A 348 -5.59 -6.29 22.17
C THR A 348 -5.24 -7.63 22.82
N ASP A 349 -6.13 -8.23 23.63
CA ASP A 349 -5.85 -9.43 24.43
C ASP A 349 -7.01 -10.44 24.46
N ALA A 350 -7.28 -11.11 23.32
CA ALA A 350 -8.30 -12.15 23.26
C ALA A 350 -7.82 -13.47 23.92
N LYS A 351 -8.54 -13.93 24.96
CA LYS A 351 -8.35 -15.21 25.67
C LYS A 351 -9.54 -16.15 25.41
N LYS A 352 -9.26 -17.45 25.33
CA LYS A 352 -10.29 -18.49 25.15
C LYS A 352 -10.52 -19.26 26.45
N PHE A 353 -11.77 -19.52 26.81
CA PHE A 353 -12.13 -20.40 27.95
C PHE A 353 -13.41 -21.20 27.67
N MET A 354 -13.70 -22.22 28.48
CA MET A 354 -14.93 -23.01 28.38
C MET A 354 -15.91 -22.60 29.49
N LYS A 355 -17.15 -22.28 29.14
CA LYS A 355 -18.24 -21.97 30.10
C LYS A 355 -19.24 -23.12 30.12
N THR A 356 -19.48 -23.70 31.30
CA THR A 356 -20.53 -24.72 31.49
C THR A 356 -21.91 -24.07 31.47
N VAL A 357 -22.88 -24.72 30.82
CA VAL A 357 -24.27 -24.26 30.66
C VAL A 357 -25.22 -25.14 31.44
N GLY A 358 -26.00 -24.53 32.35
CA GLY A 358 -27.04 -25.20 33.15
C GLY A 358 -26.61 -25.54 34.58
N ASP A 359 -27.60 -25.88 35.42
CA ASP A 359 -27.36 -26.37 36.79
C ASP A 359 -26.78 -27.79 36.78
N ASP A 360 -25.92 -28.07 37.76
CA ASP A 360 -25.29 -29.38 37.97
C ASP A 360 -26.35 -30.50 37.97
N ARG A 361 -26.19 -31.48 37.07
CA ARG A 361 -27.02 -32.70 36.92
C ARG A 361 -28.46 -32.51 36.41
N LYS A 362 -28.82 -31.37 35.83
CA LYS A 362 -30.19 -31.14 35.30
C LYS A 362 -30.64 -32.24 34.31
N TRP A 363 -29.74 -32.71 33.46
CA TRP A 363 -30.03 -33.72 32.43
C TRP A 363 -29.35 -35.03 32.80
N GLN A 364 -29.95 -35.74 33.75
CA GLN A 364 -29.40 -36.97 34.33
C GLN A 364 -30.25 -38.20 34.02
N ALA A 365 -29.57 -39.34 33.98
CA ALA A 365 -30.16 -40.65 33.92
C ALA A 365 -29.53 -41.51 35.04
N ALA A 366 -30.36 -42.02 35.94
CA ALA A 366 -29.95 -42.93 37.00
C ALA A 366 -30.28 -44.38 36.61
N ASN A 367 -29.40 -45.31 36.98
CA ASN A 367 -29.63 -46.73 36.84
C ASN A 367 -29.53 -47.39 38.21
N ASP A 368 -30.66 -47.78 38.77
CA ASP A 368 -30.78 -48.45 40.06
C ASP A 368 -30.58 -49.97 39.98
N THR A 369 -30.29 -50.50 38.78
CA THR A 369 -30.13 -51.94 38.56
C THR A 369 -28.66 -52.38 38.58
N ASP A 370 -28.46 -53.70 38.68
CA ASP A 370 -27.14 -54.33 38.71
C ASP A 370 -26.57 -54.59 37.30
N LYS A 371 -27.27 -54.17 36.24
CA LYS A 371 -26.84 -54.33 34.84
C LYS A 371 -26.69 -52.96 34.17
N PRO A 372 -25.73 -52.80 33.25
CA PRO A 372 -25.61 -51.55 32.49
C PRO A 372 -26.84 -51.35 31.59
N VAL A 373 -27.30 -50.11 31.51
CA VAL A 373 -28.35 -49.69 30.56
C VAL A 373 -27.69 -48.87 29.46
N TRP A 374 -27.69 -49.41 28.26
CA TRP A 374 -27.19 -48.75 27.07
C TRP A 374 -28.38 -48.01 26.43
N GLU A 375 -28.23 -46.71 26.17
CA GLU A 375 -29.23 -45.86 25.50
C GLU A 375 -30.40 -45.33 26.36
N ARG A 376 -30.16 -44.94 27.63
CA ARG A 376 -31.13 -44.03 28.25
C ARG A 376 -31.12 -42.71 27.47
N LYS A 377 -32.26 -42.35 26.90
CA LYS A 377 -32.45 -41.09 26.20
C LYS A 377 -32.60 -39.98 27.22
N VAL A 378 -31.67 -39.05 27.22
CA VAL A 378 -31.74 -37.83 28.00
C VAL A 378 -32.15 -36.71 27.06
N GLU A 379 -33.32 -36.12 27.31
CA GLU A 379 -33.77 -34.93 26.60
C GLU A 379 -33.11 -33.70 27.21
N VAL A 380 -32.24 -33.07 26.43
CA VAL A 380 -31.60 -31.80 26.77
C VAL A 380 -32.43 -30.70 26.15
N GLU A 381 -33.20 -30.02 27.00
CA GLU A 381 -33.80 -28.73 26.68
C GLU A 381 -33.07 -27.66 27.48
N THR A 382 -32.27 -26.86 26.78
CA THR A 382 -31.54 -25.75 27.38
C THR A 382 -31.56 -24.54 26.48
N SER A 383 -31.40 -23.39 27.12
CA SER A 383 -31.22 -22.13 26.44
C SER A 383 -29.83 -21.63 26.77
N VAL A 384 -28.97 -21.53 25.77
CA VAL A 384 -27.69 -20.82 25.94
C VAL A 384 -27.97 -19.34 25.80
N GLN A 385 -27.88 -18.61 26.90
CA GLN A 385 -27.91 -17.16 26.90
C GLN A 385 -26.49 -16.65 26.69
N THR A 386 -26.24 -16.12 25.51
CA THR A 386 -25.01 -15.40 25.20
C THR A 386 -25.17 -13.97 25.64
N THR A 387 -24.33 -13.54 26.57
CA THR A 387 -24.39 -12.21 27.16
C THR A 387 -23.23 -11.41 26.61
N HIS A 388 -23.52 -10.46 25.72
CA HIS A 388 -22.55 -9.45 25.29
C HIS A 388 -22.55 -8.35 26.34
N LYS A 389 -21.59 -8.39 27.26
CA LYS A 389 -21.39 -7.28 28.20
C LYS A 389 -20.47 -6.27 27.57
N TYR A 390 -20.86 -5.01 27.65
CA TYR A 390 -20.00 -3.85 27.47
C TYR A 390 -20.00 -3.15 28.81
N ALA A 391 -18.99 -3.41 29.64
CA ALA A 391 -18.92 -2.85 30.98
C ALA A 391 -17.74 -1.89 31.10
N THR A 392 -18.00 -0.72 31.68
CA THR A 392 -16.96 0.22 32.13
C THR A 392 -17.10 0.35 33.64
N GLU A 393 -15.99 0.15 34.38
CA GLU A 393 -15.93 0.38 35.84
C GLU A 393 -15.20 1.70 36.09
N VAL A 394 -15.91 2.69 36.65
CA VAL A 394 -15.28 3.92 37.12
C VAL A 394 -15.12 3.82 38.64
N THR A 395 -13.88 3.90 39.12
CA THR A 395 -13.56 3.95 40.54
C THR A 395 -13.10 5.35 40.92
N ALA A 396 -13.87 6.06 41.72
CA ALA A 396 -13.47 7.33 42.32
C ALA A 396 -13.08 7.11 43.78
N SER A 397 -11.83 7.44 44.14
CA SER A 397 -11.34 7.36 45.52
C SER A 397 -11.01 8.74 46.07
N ALA A 398 -11.51 9.08 47.26
CA ALA A 398 -11.14 10.27 48.00
C ALA A 398 -10.65 9.88 49.41
N GLU A 399 -9.43 10.29 49.76
CA GLU A 399 -8.91 10.18 51.13
C GLU A 399 -8.96 11.55 51.81
N GLN A 400 -9.63 11.63 52.96
CA GLN A 400 -9.57 12.80 53.84
C GLN A 400 -9.14 12.38 55.24
N SER A 401 -8.15 13.09 55.78
CA SER A 401 -7.73 12.93 57.17
C SER A 401 -8.32 14.05 58.03
N PHE A 402 -9.08 13.69 59.06
CA PHE A 402 -9.51 14.63 60.09
C PHE A 402 -9.27 14.01 61.46
N ILE A 403 -8.53 14.74 62.32
CA ILE A 403 -8.27 14.42 63.74
C ILE A 403 -7.93 12.93 63.98
N GLY A 404 -6.74 12.52 63.53
CA GLY A 404 -6.18 11.20 63.85
C GLY A 404 -6.82 10.00 63.13
N GLN A 405 -7.87 10.18 62.32
CA GLN A 405 -8.45 9.12 61.49
C GLN A 405 -8.39 9.48 60.00
N LYS A 406 -8.01 8.49 59.18
CA LYS A 406 -8.04 8.56 57.72
C LYS A 406 -9.35 7.94 57.23
N PHE A 407 -10.15 8.69 56.50
CA PHE A 407 -11.35 8.20 55.84
C PHE A 407 -11.06 8.09 54.35
N ALA A 408 -11.17 6.88 53.81
CA ALA A 408 -11.10 6.61 52.38
C ALA A 408 -12.50 6.27 51.88
N PHE A 409 -13.04 7.09 50.98
CA PHE A 409 -14.28 6.80 50.28
C PHE A 409 -13.93 6.31 48.88
N THR A 410 -14.29 5.07 48.56
CA THR A 410 -14.16 4.50 47.22
C THR A 410 -15.56 4.29 46.66
N VAL A 411 -15.93 5.06 45.65
CA VAL A 411 -17.18 4.88 44.90
C VAL A 411 -16.84 4.11 43.64
N LYS A 412 -17.36 2.88 43.55
CA LYS A 412 -17.28 2.04 42.36
C LYS A 412 -18.63 2.09 41.66
N GLN A 413 -18.65 2.57 40.42
CA GLN A 413 -19.87 2.57 39.60
C GLN A 413 -19.59 1.78 38.32
N SER A 414 -20.26 0.64 38.19
CA SER A 414 -20.22 -0.22 37.01
C SER A 414 -21.46 0.03 36.16
N TYR A 415 -21.26 0.46 34.92
CA TYR A 415 -22.33 0.51 33.92
C TYR A 415 -22.04 -0.54 32.86
N GLY A 416 -22.99 -1.46 32.68
CA GLY A 416 -22.93 -2.53 31.69
C GLY A 416 -24.10 -2.42 30.72
N PHE A 417 -23.84 -2.37 29.42
CA PHE A 417 -24.85 -2.76 28.43
C PHE A 417 -24.74 -4.26 28.22
N GLU A 418 -25.85 -4.97 28.41
CA GLU A 418 -25.94 -6.41 28.22
C GLU A 418 -26.96 -6.67 27.11
N TYR A 419 -26.49 -7.14 25.95
CA TYR A 419 -27.38 -7.73 24.96
C TYR A 419 -27.31 -9.25 25.04
N GLN A 420 -28.47 -9.88 25.17
CA GLN A 420 -28.59 -11.32 25.36
C GLN A 420 -29.08 -11.96 24.07
N GLN A 421 -28.25 -12.78 23.44
CA GLN A 421 -28.69 -13.66 22.36
C GLN A 421 -29.03 -15.03 22.95
N LYS A 422 -30.29 -15.42 22.83
CA LYS A 422 -30.78 -16.71 23.29
C LYS A 422 -30.71 -17.73 22.17
N THR A 423 -30.02 -18.84 22.38
CA THR A 423 -30.05 -20.00 21.47
C THR A 423 -30.71 -21.15 22.20
N ASP A 424 -31.86 -21.60 21.69
CA ASP A 424 -32.56 -22.77 22.23
C ASP A 424 -31.97 -24.05 21.64
N ILE A 425 -31.58 -24.98 22.52
CA ILE A 425 -31.07 -26.30 22.18
C ILE A 425 -32.11 -27.31 22.63
N LYS A 426 -32.55 -28.14 21.69
CA LYS A 426 -33.41 -29.29 21.96
C LYS A 426 -32.82 -30.52 21.28
N GLU A 427 -32.23 -31.40 22.08
CA GLU A 427 -31.59 -32.61 21.58
C GLU A 427 -31.86 -33.80 22.50
N THR A 428 -31.92 -35.00 21.93
CA THR A 428 -32.02 -36.25 22.69
C THR A 428 -30.70 -37.01 22.58
N ILE A 429 -29.96 -37.08 23.68
CA ILE A 429 -28.65 -37.73 23.72
C ILE A 429 -28.81 -39.14 24.32
N PRO A 430 -28.36 -40.20 23.63
CA PRO A 430 -28.26 -41.51 24.25
C PRO A 430 -27.06 -41.51 25.21
N VAL A 431 -27.31 -41.77 26.49
CA VAL A 431 -26.24 -41.89 27.50
C VAL A 431 -26.13 -43.33 28.00
N PRO A 432 -24.90 -43.89 28.07
CA PRO A 432 -24.67 -45.14 28.76
C PRO A 432 -24.70 -44.88 30.27
N VAL A 433 -25.46 -45.68 31.01
CA VAL A 433 -25.50 -45.59 32.48
C VAL A 433 -25.08 -46.93 33.08
N GLY A 434 -23.94 -46.93 33.75
CA GLY A 434 -23.44 -48.12 34.45
C GLY A 434 -24.39 -48.58 35.57
N PRO A 435 -24.23 -49.81 36.05
CA PRO A 435 -25.04 -50.32 37.15
C PRO A 435 -24.81 -49.48 38.41
N ARG A 436 -25.89 -49.04 39.05
CA ARG A 436 -25.88 -48.20 40.28
C ARG A 436 -25.18 -46.85 40.11
N GLU A 437 -25.20 -46.31 38.90
CA GLU A 437 -24.61 -45.01 38.55
C GLU A 437 -25.67 -43.99 38.17
N ILE A 438 -25.32 -42.72 38.32
CA ILE A 438 -25.99 -41.60 37.71
C ILE A 438 -25.07 -40.99 36.68
N THR A 439 -25.54 -40.85 35.45
CA THR A 439 -24.81 -40.18 34.37
C THR A 439 -25.58 -38.93 33.98
N TRP A 440 -24.88 -37.81 33.81
CA TRP A 440 -25.48 -36.56 33.34
C TRP A 440 -24.66 -35.97 32.20
N VAL A 441 -25.35 -35.17 31.38
CA VAL A 441 -24.73 -34.41 30.30
C VAL A 441 -24.40 -33.02 30.81
N GLU A 442 -23.16 -32.57 30.59
CA GLU A 442 -22.74 -31.17 30.76
C GLU A 442 -22.43 -30.56 29.40
N TYR A 443 -23.10 -29.46 29.07
CA TYR A 443 -22.80 -28.66 27.89
C TYR A 443 -21.75 -27.61 28.23
N GLN A 444 -20.68 -27.56 27.45
CA GLN A 444 -19.69 -26.50 27.53
C GLN A 444 -19.64 -25.71 26.22
N VAL A 445 -19.62 -24.39 26.35
CA VAL A 445 -19.53 -23.45 25.23
C VAL A 445 -18.14 -22.79 25.26
N PRO A 446 -17.36 -22.86 24.18
CA PRO A 446 -16.12 -22.12 24.06
C PRO A 446 -16.44 -20.63 23.92
N MET A 447 -15.90 -19.86 24.85
CA MET A 447 -16.05 -18.42 24.93
C MET A 447 -14.72 -17.75 24.61
N ILE A 448 -14.79 -16.63 23.92
CA ILE A 448 -13.72 -15.66 23.73
C ILE A 448 -14.02 -14.51 24.69
N VAL A 449 -13.09 -14.25 25.58
CA VAL A 449 -13.02 -13.00 26.36
C VAL A 449 -11.99 -12.13 25.71
N ALA A 450 -12.29 -10.88 25.46
CA ALA A 450 -11.29 -9.95 24.98
C ALA A 450 -11.50 -8.60 25.62
N ASP A 451 -10.41 -8.05 26.16
CA ASP A 451 -10.33 -6.67 26.59
C ASP A 451 -9.71 -5.85 25.46
N GLY A 452 -10.24 -4.65 25.22
CA GLY A 452 -9.74 -3.77 24.18
C GLY A 452 -10.49 -2.46 24.06
N ASP A 453 -10.26 -1.78 22.96
CA ASP A 453 -10.94 -0.52 22.66
C ASP A 453 -12.05 -0.76 21.63
N VAL A 454 -13.21 -0.13 21.79
CA VAL A 454 -14.19 -0.01 20.71
C VAL A 454 -13.98 1.31 19.98
N LEU A 455 -13.80 1.24 18.68
CA LEU A 455 -13.71 2.40 17.80
C LEU A 455 -15.04 2.59 17.09
N ILE A 456 -15.60 3.80 17.20
CA ILE A 456 -16.88 4.16 16.59
C ILE A 456 -16.64 5.30 15.63
N PHE A 457 -17.10 5.16 14.38
CA PHE A 457 -17.10 6.25 13.42
C PHE A 457 -18.49 6.89 13.36
N ALA A 458 -18.63 8.06 13.99
CA ALA A 458 -19.85 8.85 13.94
C ALA A 458 -19.97 9.54 12.57
N ARG A 459 -20.50 8.83 11.58
CA ARG A 459 -20.54 9.27 10.17
C ARG A 459 -21.23 10.62 9.95
N ASP A 460 -22.26 10.91 10.73
CA ASP A 460 -22.99 12.20 10.72
C ASP A 460 -22.15 13.37 11.22
N GLN A 461 -21.11 13.11 11.99
CA GLN A 461 -20.21 14.12 12.56
C GLN A 461 -18.80 14.08 11.95
N GLY A 462 -18.44 12.99 11.27
CA GLY A 462 -17.08 12.76 10.76
C GLY A 462 -16.04 12.54 11.87
N ILE A 463 -16.46 12.16 13.08
CA ILE A 463 -15.59 12.02 14.26
C ILE A 463 -15.37 10.53 14.57
N ASN A 464 -14.16 10.17 14.99
CA ASN A 464 -13.83 8.84 15.51
C ASN A 464 -13.80 8.89 17.05
N TYR A 465 -14.60 8.03 17.68
CA TYR A 465 -14.60 7.86 19.13
C TYR A 465 -13.85 6.59 19.52
N ARG A 466 -13.16 6.65 20.66
CA ARG A 466 -12.55 5.50 21.33
C ARG A 466 -13.24 5.28 22.66
N LEU A 467 -13.75 4.08 22.87
CA LEU A 467 -14.25 3.62 24.16
C LEU A 467 -13.17 2.70 24.74
N PRO A 468 -12.43 3.15 25.78
CA PRO A 468 -11.35 2.36 26.36
C PRO A 468 -11.88 1.25 27.28
N ASP A 469 -11.04 0.24 27.50
CA ASP A 469 -11.23 -0.82 28.51
C ASP A 469 -12.56 -1.56 28.40
N VAL A 470 -12.99 -1.80 27.16
CA VAL A 470 -14.21 -2.57 26.89
C VAL A 470 -13.88 -4.05 27.00
N HIS A 471 -14.56 -4.68 27.95
CA HIS A 471 -14.61 -6.13 28.06
C HIS A 471 -15.65 -6.69 27.09
N VAL A 472 -15.31 -7.71 26.29
CA VAL A 472 -16.24 -8.41 25.41
C VAL A 472 -16.16 -9.91 25.66
N GLU A 473 -17.29 -10.52 26.01
CA GLU A 473 -17.46 -11.98 26.02
C GLU A 473 -18.32 -12.42 24.84
N MET A 474 -17.82 -13.32 23.99
CA MET A 474 -18.55 -13.86 22.84
C MET A 474 -18.28 -15.36 22.64
N PRO A 475 -19.25 -16.16 22.18
CA PRO A 475 -19.03 -17.56 21.87
C PRO A 475 -18.18 -17.69 20.61
N GLN A 476 -17.28 -18.66 20.57
CA GLN A 476 -16.53 -18.97 19.36
C GLN A 476 -17.48 -19.64 18.34
N PRO A 477 -17.50 -19.21 17.07
CA PRO A 477 -18.30 -19.88 16.04
C PRO A 477 -17.89 -21.36 15.90
N GLY A 478 -18.87 -22.26 15.90
CA GLY A 478 -18.68 -23.64 15.44
C GLY A 478 -18.23 -24.69 16.46
N GLY A 479 -18.60 -24.62 17.74
CA GLY A 479 -18.37 -25.78 18.61
C GLY A 479 -19.07 -25.75 19.96
N GLN A 480 -20.25 -26.35 20.07
CA GLN A 480 -20.76 -26.82 21.36
C GLN A 480 -20.31 -28.27 21.52
N THR A 481 -19.75 -28.63 22.67
CA THR A 481 -19.33 -30.03 22.91
C THR A 481 -20.05 -30.55 24.15
N PRO A 482 -20.95 -31.55 24.01
CA PRO A 482 -21.48 -32.25 25.16
C PRO A 482 -20.37 -33.10 25.79
N THR A 483 -20.24 -33.02 27.10
CA THR A 483 -19.37 -33.88 27.90
C THR A 483 -20.22 -34.74 28.83
N LEU A 484 -19.90 -36.02 28.93
CA LEU A 484 -20.58 -36.94 29.83
C LEU A 484 -19.86 -36.97 31.17
N LYS A 485 -20.63 -36.85 32.24
CA LYS A 485 -20.17 -37.00 33.62
C LYS A 485 -20.95 -38.11 34.29
N CYS A 486 -20.33 -38.78 35.24
CA CYS A 486 -20.95 -39.87 35.97
C CYS A 486 -20.53 -39.85 37.44
N ASP A 487 -21.42 -40.33 38.31
CA ASP A 487 -21.20 -40.49 39.76
C ASP A 487 -21.96 -41.73 40.25
N ARG A 488 -21.62 -42.23 41.45
CA ARG A 488 -22.34 -43.35 42.08
C ARG A 488 -23.57 -42.85 42.82
N LEU A 489 -24.61 -43.67 42.87
CA LEU A 489 -25.78 -43.40 43.70
C LEU A 489 -25.40 -43.46 45.19
N ALA A 490 -25.69 -42.40 45.94
CA ALA A 490 -25.37 -42.28 47.37
C ALA A 490 -26.05 -43.40 48.18
N GLY A 491 -25.30 -44.03 49.09
CA GLY A 491 -25.77 -45.14 49.94
C GLY A 491 -25.08 -46.49 49.71
N TRP A 492 -24.20 -46.59 48.70
CA TRP A 492 -23.47 -47.81 48.35
C TRP A 492 -21.94 -47.56 48.37
N SER A 493 -21.25 -47.98 49.44
CA SER A 493 -19.77 -48.08 49.50
C SER A 493 -19.41 -49.56 49.79
N ALA A 494 -18.27 -50.16 49.40
CA ALA A 494 -16.94 -49.58 49.23
C ALA A 494 -15.95 -50.36 48.30
N ASP A 495 -16.33 -51.39 47.54
CA ASP A 495 -15.31 -52.36 47.06
C ASP A 495 -14.87 -52.31 45.58
N ALA A 496 -15.31 -51.35 44.77
CA ALA A 496 -14.85 -51.26 43.38
C ALA A 496 -14.11 -49.94 43.11
N LYS A 497 -12.78 -50.02 42.98
CA LYS A 497 -11.91 -48.93 42.53
C LYS A 497 -12.35 -48.39 41.16
N GLY A 498 -12.50 -47.07 41.07
CA GLY A 498 -12.61 -46.30 39.82
C GLY A 498 -13.99 -46.31 39.17
N ALA A 499 -14.84 -45.32 39.48
CA ALA A 499 -15.92 -44.94 38.59
C ALA A 499 -15.30 -44.20 37.40
N SER A 500 -14.86 -44.94 36.38
CA SER A 500 -14.61 -44.37 35.06
C SER A 500 -15.88 -44.57 34.25
N CYS A 501 -16.46 -43.49 33.72
CA CYS A 501 -17.51 -43.65 32.71
C CYS A 501 -16.95 -44.62 31.64
N PHE A 502 -17.60 -45.77 31.47
CA PHE A 502 -17.06 -46.90 30.70
C PHE A 502 -16.44 -46.40 29.37
N PRO A 503 -15.18 -46.77 29.03
CA PRO A 503 -14.53 -46.30 27.81
C PRO A 503 -15.09 -47.09 26.63
N GLY A 504 -16.25 -46.67 26.14
CA GLY A 504 -16.99 -47.35 25.08
C GLY A 504 -17.75 -46.35 24.21
N SER A 505 -17.09 -45.95 23.12
CA SER A 505 -17.63 -45.25 21.95
C SER A 505 -17.72 -43.72 22.00
N SER A 506 -16.87 -43.14 21.13
CA SER A 506 -17.01 -41.87 20.41
C SER A 506 -17.66 -40.69 21.14
N THR A 507 -16.87 -39.63 21.32
CA THR A 507 -17.37 -38.26 21.18
C THR A 507 -18.41 -38.21 20.06
N PRO A 508 -19.67 -37.79 20.34
CA PRO A 508 -20.64 -37.56 19.29
C PRO A 508 -20.00 -36.61 18.27
N LYS A 509 -20.03 -36.98 16.98
CA LYS A 509 -19.54 -36.08 15.93
C LYS A 509 -20.32 -34.76 16.02
N PRO A 510 -19.66 -33.60 15.91
CA PRO A 510 -20.36 -32.33 15.81
C PRO A 510 -21.33 -32.37 14.64
N VAL A 511 -22.61 -32.14 14.93
CA VAL A 511 -23.68 -32.03 13.92
C VAL A 511 -23.65 -30.59 13.37
N PRO A 512 -23.79 -30.38 12.05
CA PRO A 512 -23.85 -29.04 11.47
C PRO A 512 -25.01 -28.26 12.08
N SER A 513 -24.76 -27.04 12.56
CA SER A 513 -25.83 -26.12 12.93
C SER A 513 -26.67 -25.81 11.67
N SER A 514 -27.97 -26.13 11.70
CA SER A 514 -28.91 -25.54 10.75
C SER A 514 -29.08 -24.07 11.12
N ASN A 515 -28.69 -23.16 10.21
CA ASN A 515 -28.98 -21.73 10.31
C ASN A 515 -30.47 -21.45 10.46
#